data_AF-A0A3D0JM82-F1
#
_entry.id   AF-A0A3D0JM82-F1
#
_cell.length_a   1.000
_cell.length_b   1.000
_cell.length_c   1.000
_cell.angle_alpha   90.00
_cell.angle_beta   90.00
_cell.angle_gamma   90.00
#
_symmetry.space_group_name_H-M   'P 1'
#
loop_
_entity.id
_entity.type
_entity.pdbx_description
1 polymer ?
#
loop_
_entity_poly.entity_id
_entity_poly.type
_entity_poly.pdbx_seq_one_letter_code
_entity_poly.pdbx_strand_id
1 'polypeptide(L)'
;MNALTAIQPQLSLSLGDWLADLAVDALIDEADLSPKPGLVDRRGSGAHTDLHLGLMHASALALWPSFKAMAEAAQHRGEIGLQLREDVGRIGREGEEEMLRVTGGVNTHRGAIWALGLLSSAAALDVSMLAPAQVALRAA
;
A
#
# COMPACT_ATOMS: atom_id res chain seq x y z
N MET A 1 -30.06 -1.14 -25.11
CA MET A 1 -30.30 -1.47 -23.69
C MET A 1 -29.23 -2.48 -23.30
N ASN A 2 -28.16 -2.02 -22.65
CA ASN A 2 -27.05 -2.90 -22.28
C ASN A 2 -27.45 -3.73 -21.06
N ALA A 3 -27.22 -5.03 -21.14
CA ALA A 3 -27.33 -6.00 -20.05
C ALA A 3 -26.32 -5.77 -18.91
N LEU A 4 -25.84 -4.53 -18.74
CA LEU A 4 -24.96 -4.06 -17.68
C LEU A 4 -25.72 -3.30 -16.59
N THR A 5 -27.01 -3.01 -16.78
CA THR A 5 -27.82 -2.23 -15.80
C THR A 5 -28.56 -3.11 -14.79
N ALA A 6 -28.25 -4.41 -14.72
CA ALA A 6 -29.04 -5.37 -13.95
C ALA A 6 -28.28 -6.10 -12.84
N ILE A 7 -27.22 -5.51 -12.26
CA ILE A 7 -26.69 -5.94 -10.95
C ILE A 7 -26.06 -4.72 -10.23
N GLN A 8 -26.85 -3.96 -9.48
CA GLN A 8 -26.41 -3.19 -8.31
C GLN A 8 -27.62 -3.09 -7.37
N PRO A 9 -27.47 -3.40 -6.07
CA PRO A 9 -26.63 -2.59 -5.18
C PRO A 9 -25.71 -3.40 -4.24
N GLN A 10 -24.88 -2.68 -3.47
CA GLN A 10 -24.05 -3.11 -2.33
C GLN A 10 -22.61 -3.60 -2.63
N LEU A 11 -21.62 -2.81 -2.18
CA LEU A 11 -20.14 -2.94 -2.31
C LEU A 11 -19.53 -2.50 -3.65
N SER A 12 -19.77 -1.25 -4.08
CA SER A 12 -18.75 -0.57 -4.88
C SER A 12 -17.63 -0.13 -3.94
N LEU A 13 -16.49 -0.83 -3.96
CA LEU A 13 -15.27 -0.40 -3.25
C LEU A 13 -14.91 1.03 -3.71
N SER A 14 -14.46 1.87 -2.78
CA SER A 14 -13.91 3.18 -3.15
C SER A 14 -12.58 3.02 -3.88
N LEU A 15 -12.13 4.05 -4.60
CA LEU A 15 -10.79 4.02 -5.20
C LEU A 15 -9.69 3.82 -4.14
N GLY A 16 -9.85 4.41 -2.96
CA GLY A 16 -8.94 4.24 -1.84
C GLY A 16 -8.88 2.79 -1.35
N ASP A 17 -10.03 2.11 -1.25
CA ASP A 17 -10.06 0.68 -0.91
C ASP A 17 -9.31 -0.16 -1.96
N TRP A 18 -9.58 0.08 -3.25
CA TRP A 18 -8.97 -0.68 -4.34
C TRP A 18 -7.44 -0.49 -4.42
N LEU A 19 -6.94 0.74 -4.23
CA LEU A 19 -5.51 1.01 -4.21
C LEU A 19 -4.82 0.41 -2.97
N ALA A 20 -5.51 0.40 -1.81
CA ALA A 20 -5.01 -0.23 -0.61
C ALA A 20 -4.92 -1.76 -0.76
N ASP A 21 -5.94 -2.40 -1.36
CA ASP A 21 -5.91 -3.83 -1.68
C ASP A 21 -4.71 -4.15 -2.58
N LEU A 22 -4.51 -3.41 -3.67
CA LEU A 22 -3.37 -3.62 -4.57
C LEU A 22 -2.02 -3.45 -3.87
N ALA A 23 -1.88 -2.45 -2.99
CA ALA A 23 -0.64 -2.22 -2.26
C ALA A 23 -0.34 -3.37 -1.28
N VAL A 24 -1.36 -3.86 -0.57
CA VAL A 24 -1.22 -4.98 0.37
C VAL A 24 -0.97 -6.29 -0.37
N ASP A 25 -1.69 -6.55 -1.46
CA ASP A 25 -1.47 -7.72 -2.32
C ASP A 25 -0.04 -7.74 -2.86
N ALA A 26 0.49 -6.59 -3.30
CA ALA A 26 1.87 -6.49 -3.75
C ALA A 26 2.89 -6.82 -2.64
N LEU A 27 2.63 -6.44 -1.38
CA LEU A 27 3.48 -6.79 -0.24
C LEU A 27 3.39 -8.29 0.09
N ILE A 28 2.20 -8.88 0.01
CA ILE A 28 1.99 -10.31 0.24
C ILE A 28 2.67 -11.12 -0.84
N ASP A 29 2.50 -10.74 -2.12
CA ASP A 29 3.16 -11.38 -3.26
C ASP A 29 4.68 -11.29 -3.15
N GLU A 30 5.23 -10.15 -2.71
CA GLU A 30 6.65 -9.98 -2.45
C GLU A 30 7.14 -10.93 -1.35
N ALA A 31 6.41 -11.02 -0.24
CA ALA A 31 6.75 -11.88 0.89
C ALA A 31 6.67 -13.37 0.52
N ASP A 32 5.69 -13.74 -0.30
CA ASP A 32 5.48 -15.11 -0.75
C ASP A 32 6.41 -15.52 -1.90
N LEU A 33 6.98 -14.58 -2.65
CA LEU A 33 7.89 -14.92 -3.74
C LEU A 33 9.05 -15.79 -3.22
N SER A 34 9.29 -16.93 -3.87
CA SER A 34 10.32 -17.89 -3.45
C SER A 34 11.03 -18.49 -4.68
N PRO A 35 12.36 -18.64 -4.68
CA PRO A 35 13.30 -18.36 -3.58
C PRO A 35 13.69 -16.88 -3.45
N LYS A 36 13.97 -16.44 -2.21
CA LYS A 36 14.62 -15.14 -1.93
C LYS A 36 15.90 -15.33 -1.10
N PRO A 37 17.07 -15.51 -1.74
CA PRO A 37 18.32 -15.79 -1.04
C PRO A 37 18.64 -14.75 0.05
N GLY A 38 18.76 -15.23 1.30
CA GLY A 38 19.07 -14.39 2.46
C GLY A 38 17.89 -13.63 3.07
N LEU A 39 16.74 -13.56 2.39
CA LEU A 39 15.54 -12.89 2.87
C LEU A 39 14.50 -13.90 3.37
N VAL A 40 13.47 -13.38 4.01
CA VAL A 40 12.30 -14.17 4.40
C VAL A 40 11.48 -14.54 3.15
N ASP A 41 11.10 -15.82 3.06
CA ASP A 41 10.21 -16.37 2.03
C ASP A 41 9.44 -17.60 2.57
N ARG A 42 8.75 -18.36 1.70
CA ARG A 42 7.99 -19.56 2.10
C ARG A 42 8.87 -20.72 2.60
N ARG A 43 10.18 -20.69 2.37
CA ARG A 43 11.14 -21.71 2.82
C ARG A 43 11.65 -21.42 4.22
N GLY A 44 11.53 -20.19 4.71
CA GLY A 44 11.86 -19.81 6.08
C GLY A 44 12.31 -18.36 6.23
N SER A 45 12.97 -18.09 7.35
CA SER A 45 13.40 -16.74 7.75
C SER A 45 14.68 -16.22 7.08
N GLY A 46 15.27 -16.96 6.15
CA GLY A 46 16.54 -16.57 5.53
C GLY A 46 17.64 -16.37 6.59
N ALA A 47 18.31 -15.21 6.55
CA ALA A 47 19.32 -14.84 7.54
C ALA A 47 18.76 -14.18 8.82
N HIS A 48 17.44 -13.96 8.89
CA HIS A 48 16.80 -13.27 9.99
C HIS A 48 16.45 -14.22 11.14
N THR A 49 16.57 -13.74 12.38
CA THR A 49 16.14 -14.44 13.60
C THR A 49 14.88 -13.83 14.23
N ASP A 50 14.54 -12.61 13.81
CA ASP A 50 13.46 -11.77 14.33
C ASP A 50 12.29 -11.63 13.33
N LEU A 51 12.43 -12.16 12.11
CA LEU A 51 11.46 -12.03 11.03
C LEU A 51 11.05 -13.39 10.48
N HIS A 52 9.76 -13.58 10.21
CA HIS A 52 9.23 -14.77 9.56
C HIS A 52 8.03 -14.41 8.68
N LEU A 53 7.61 -15.32 7.80
CA LEU A 53 6.58 -15.04 6.80
C LEU A 53 5.26 -14.52 7.40
N GLY A 54 4.75 -15.15 8.46
CA GLY A 54 3.54 -14.67 9.14
C GLY A 54 3.64 -13.23 9.68
N LEU A 55 4.84 -12.76 10.06
CA LEU A 55 5.06 -11.39 10.52
C LEU A 55 5.07 -10.41 9.34
N MET A 56 5.58 -10.84 8.17
CA MET A 56 5.51 -10.09 6.92
C MET A 56 4.06 -9.92 6.47
N HIS A 57 3.24 -10.97 6.51
CA HIS A 57 1.81 -10.89 6.20
C HIS A 57 1.06 -9.98 7.18
N ALA A 58 1.30 -10.13 8.49
CA ALA A 58 0.67 -9.28 9.49
C ALA A 58 1.04 -7.80 9.30
N SER A 59 2.31 -7.51 8.97
CA SER A 59 2.79 -6.18 8.61
C SER A 59 2.07 -5.62 7.38
N ALA A 60 1.95 -6.38 6.30
CA ALA A 60 1.27 -5.95 5.08
C ALA A 60 -0.19 -5.56 5.36
N LEU A 61 -0.93 -6.44 6.06
CA LEU A 61 -2.32 -6.19 6.42
C LEU A 61 -2.51 -4.98 7.34
N ALA A 62 -1.58 -4.75 8.26
CA ALA A 62 -1.61 -3.59 9.16
C ALA A 62 -1.49 -2.25 8.43
N LEU A 63 -0.87 -2.24 7.25
CA LEU A 63 -0.65 -1.03 6.44
C LEU A 63 -1.82 -0.68 5.52
N TRP A 64 -2.80 -1.57 5.36
CA TRP A 64 -3.98 -1.33 4.52
C TRP A 64 -4.66 0.02 4.80
N PRO A 65 -4.96 0.40 6.07
CA PRO A 65 -5.65 1.66 6.36
C PRO A 65 -4.82 2.88 5.96
N SER A 66 -3.49 2.80 6.07
CA SER A 66 -2.58 3.89 5.70
C SER A 66 -2.55 4.11 4.19
N PHE A 67 -2.49 3.04 3.38
CA PHE A 67 -2.54 3.17 1.93
C PHE A 67 -3.86 3.76 1.44
N LYS A 68 -4.98 3.33 2.03
CA LYS A 68 -6.29 3.92 1.78
C LYS A 68 -6.31 5.41 2.12
N ALA A 69 -5.87 5.78 3.33
CA ALA A 69 -5.90 7.16 3.79
C ALA A 69 -5.01 8.08 2.93
N MET A 70 -3.86 7.59 2.45
CA MET A 70 -3.01 8.34 1.52
C MET A 70 -3.70 8.58 0.17
N ALA A 71 -4.37 7.56 -0.39
CA ALA A 71 -5.16 7.71 -1.60
C ALA A 71 -6.34 8.69 -1.42
N GLU A 72 -7.06 8.60 -0.30
CA GLU A 72 -8.16 9.53 0.02
C GLU A 72 -7.66 10.96 0.22
N ALA A 73 -6.51 11.16 0.88
CA ALA A 73 -5.88 12.47 1.01
C ALA A 73 -5.53 13.05 -0.36
N ALA A 74 -4.96 12.24 -1.25
CA ALA A 74 -4.70 12.64 -2.64
C ALA A 74 -5.98 13.07 -3.38
N GLN A 75 -7.06 12.30 -3.32
CA GLN A 75 -8.34 12.67 -3.93
C GLN A 75 -8.91 13.95 -3.34
N HIS A 76 -8.82 14.12 -2.03
CA HIS A 76 -9.33 15.30 -1.33
C HIS A 76 -8.56 16.56 -1.70
N ARG A 77 -7.23 16.48 -1.82
CA ARG A 77 -6.38 17.62 -2.20
C ARG A 77 -6.48 17.95 -3.69
N GLY A 78 -6.59 16.93 -4.55
CA GLY A 78 -6.77 17.09 -6.00
C GLY A 78 -5.56 17.61 -6.77
N GLU A 79 -4.50 18.04 -6.09
CA GLU A 79 -3.26 18.52 -6.70
C GLU A 79 -2.04 18.19 -5.84
N ILE A 80 -0.86 18.21 -6.47
CA ILE A 80 0.41 18.06 -5.78
C ILE A 80 0.78 19.41 -5.17
N GLY A 81 0.90 19.44 -3.84
CA GLY A 81 1.31 20.62 -3.10
C GLY A 81 1.84 20.28 -1.72
N LEU A 82 2.28 21.30 -0.98
CA LEU A 82 2.83 21.15 0.37
C LEU A 82 1.85 20.40 1.30
N GLN A 83 0.57 20.77 1.27
CA GLN A 83 -0.46 20.17 2.12
C GLN A 83 -0.63 18.68 1.88
N LEU A 84 -0.64 18.24 0.61
CA LEU A 84 -0.70 16.81 0.30
C LEU A 84 0.54 16.07 0.82
N ARG A 85 1.73 16.65 0.66
CA ARG A 85 2.99 16.07 1.16
C ARG A 85 3.00 15.96 2.68
N GLU A 86 2.46 16.95 3.38
CA GLU A 86 2.31 16.93 4.84
C GLU A 86 1.33 15.84 5.30
N ASP A 87 0.18 15.70 4.62
CA ASP A 87 -0.80 14.65 4.91
C ASP A 87 -0.24 13.25 4.69
N VAL A 88 0.33 12.99 3.50
CA VAL A 88 0.96 11.69 3.18
C VAL A 88 2.11 11.40 4.14
N GLY A 89 2.93 12.41 4.47
CA GLY A 89 4.00 12.29 5.44
C GLY A 89 3.52 11.90 6.83
N ARG A 90 2.43 12.52 7.31
CA ARG A 90 1.82 12.20 8.60
C ARG A 90 1.23 10.78 8.60
N ILE A 91 0.41 10.44 7.60
CA ILE A 91 -0.22 9.13 7.47
C ILE A 91 0.83 8.01 7.36
N GLY A 92 1.94 8.26 6.66
CA GLY A 92 3.04 7.28 6.55
C GLY A 92 3.72 6.99 7.86
N ARG A 93 3.96 8.01 8.70
CA ARG A 93 4.51 7.81 10.05
C ARG A 93 3.54 7.07 10.97
N GLU A 94 2.24 7.41 10.90
CA GLU A 94 1.19 6.69 11.64
C GLU A 94 1.12 5.21 11.22
N GLY A 95 1.24 4.93 9.91
CA GLY A 95 1.31 3.57 9.38
C GLY A 95 2.56 2.81 9.83
N GLU A 96 3.70 3.49 9.91
CA GLU A 96 4.94 2.90 10.44
C GLU A 96 4.79 2.53 11.92
N GLU A 97 4.19 3.41 12.73
CA GLU A 97 3.90 3.14 14.14
C GLU A 97 2.98 1.92 14.31
N GLU A 98 1.91 1.83 13.51
CA GLU A 98 0.98 0.69 13.56
C GLU A 98 1.64 -0.61 13.09
N MET A 99 2.41 -0.56 12.00
CA MET A 99 3.21 -1.69 11.53
C MET A 99 4.13 -2.19 12.64
N LEU A 100 4.89 -1.30 13.29
CA LEU A 100 5.78 -1.67 14.40
C LEU A 100 5.01 -2.22 15.60
N ARG A 101 3.83 -1.67 15.91
CA ARG A 101 2.97 -2.19 16.98
C ARG A 101 2.54 -3.64 16.70
N VAL A 102 2.12 -3.93 15.47
CA VAL A 102 1.71 -5.28 15.04
C VAL A 102 2.89 -6.24 14.97
N THR A 103 4.07 -5.77 14.57
CA THR A 103 5.26 -6.61 14.44
C THR A 103 6.12 -6.71 15.71
N GLY A 104 5.67 -6.14 16.83
CA GLY A 104 6.44 -6.15 18.08
C GLY A 104 7.76 -5.37 17.99
N GLY A 105 7.81 -4.33 17.14
CA GLY A 105 8.97 -3.46 16.93
C GLY A 105 9.93 -3.92 15.82
N VAL A 106 9.66 -5.06 15.17
CA VAL A 106 10.50 -5.56 14.08
C VAL A 106 10.27 -4.72 12.82
N ASN A 107 11.37 -4.23 12.24
CA ASN A 107 11.31 -3.46 11.01
C ASN A 107 11.03 -4.38 9.81
N THR A 108 9.89 -4.18 9.15
CA THR A 108 9.44 -5.00 8.02
C THR A 108 9.30 -4.17 6.76
N HIS A 109 8.16 -3.54 6.54
CA HIS A 109 7.81 -2.82 5.31
C HIS A 109 8.04 -1.31 5.37
N ARG A 110 8.91 -0.81 6.25
CA ARG A 110 9.10 0.63 6.46
C ARG A 110 9.41 1.41 5.18
N GLY A 111 10.27 0.86 4.32
CA GLY A 111 10.55 1.47 3.00
C GLY A 111 9.37 1.38 2.04
N ALA A 112 8.60 0.29 2.12
CA ALA A 112 7.48 0.04 1.23
C ALA A 112 6.27 0.95 1.54
N ILE A 113 6.10 1.38 2.80
CA ILE A 113 5.13 2.42 3.18
C ILE A 113 5.26 3.65 2.27
N TRP A 114 6.50 4.11 2.06
CA TRP A 114 6.77 5.29 1.24
C TRP A 114 6.62 5.00 -0.25
N ALA A 115 7.21 3.92 -0.74
CA ALA A 115 7.15 3.58 -2.16
C ALA A 115 5.70 3.36 -2.63
N LEU A 116 4.96 2.47 -1.95
CA LEU A 116 3.58 2.16 -2.32
C LEU A 116 2.61 3.27 -1.92
N GLY A 117 2.87 4.00 -0.83
CA GLY A 117 2.08 5.15 -0.42
C GLY A 117 2.11 6.30 -1.41
N LEU A 118 3.30 6.63 -1.94
CA LEU A 118 3.46 7.64 -2.99
C LEU A 118 2.81 7.19 -4.30
N LEU A 119 2.98 5.93 -4.70
CA LEU A 119 2.32 5.38 -5.90
C LEU A 119 0.79 5.38 -5.77
N SER A 120 0.25 5.01 -4.59
CA SER A 120 -1.19 5.03 -4.30
C SER A 120 -1.73 6.46 -4.37
N SER A 121 -1.04 7.41 -3.75
CA SER A 121 -1.40 8.84 -3.80
C SER A 121 -1.38 9.37 -5.24
N ALA A 122 -0.34 9.04 -6.01
CA ALA A 122 -0.20 9.45 -7.40
C ALA A 122 -1.27 8.83 -8.31
N ALA A 123 -1.61 7.56 -8.14
CA ALA A 123 -2.69 6.92 -8.88
C ALA A 123 -4.06 7.56 -8.55
N ALA A 124 -4.28 7.88 -7.26
CA ALA A 124 -5.53 8.47 -6.79
C ALA A 124 -5.75 9.92 -7.26
N LEU A 125 -4.67 10.68 -7.49
CA LEU A 125 -4.73 12.06 -8.01
C LEU A 125 -5.33 12.14 -9.42
N ASP A 126 -5.08 11.14 -10.27
CA ASP A 126 -5.54 11.16 -11.67
C ASP A 126 -5.68 9.74 -12.24
N VAL A 127 -6.90 9.25 -12.18
CA VAL A 127 -7.32 7.92 -12.66
C VAL A 127 -7.39 7.82 -14.19
N SER A 128 -7.26 8.92 -14.93
CA SER A 128 -7.23 8.89 -16.39
C SER A 128 -5.84 8.51 -16.94
N MET A 129 -4.80 8.61 -16.11
CA MET A 129 -3.40 8.47 -16.49
C MET A 129 -2.69 7.50 -15.54
N LEU A 130 -3.04 6.22 -15.66
CA LEU A 130 -2.58 5.12 -14.81
C LEU A 130 -1.48 4.25 -15.45
N ALA A 131 -0.91 4.64 -16.60
CA ALA A 131 0.23 3.89 -17.13
C ALA A 131 1.40 3.95 -16.14
N PRO A 132 2.16 2.86 -15.93
CA PRO A 132 3.19 2.81 -14.87
C PRO A 132 4.18 3.99 -14.89
N ALA A 133 4.65 4.39 -16.08
CA ALA A 133 5.55 5.53 -16.22
C ALA A 133 4.92 6.87 -15.80
N GLN A 134 3.61 7.05 -16.01
CA GLN A 134 2.89 8.26 -15.64
C GLN A 134 2.68 8.34 -14.12
N VAL A 135 2.27 7.22 -13.51
CA VAL A 135 2.12 7.13 -12.05
C VAL A 135 3.46 7.34 -11.36
N ALA A 136 4.52 6.70 -11.84
CA ALA A 136 5.87 6.85 -11.29
C ALA A 136 6.39 8.29 -11.41
N LEU A 137 6.18 8.95 -12.57
CA LEU A 137 6.56 10.35 -12.76
C LEU A 137 5.81 11.29 -11.80
N ARG A 138 4.53 11.02 -11.54
CA ARG A 138 3.70 11.82 -10.63
C ARG A 138 4.06 11.58 -9.16
N ALA A 139 4.58 10.40 -8.83
CA ALA A 139 5.01 10.02 -7.48
C ALA A 139 6.40 10.57 -7.09
N ALA A 140 7.20 11.02 -8.05
CA ALA A 140 8.57 11.54 -7.86
C ALA A 140 8.59 12.99 -7.32
#